data_AF-A0A2V6PR07-F1
#
_entry.id   AF-A0A2V6PR07-F1
#
_cell.length_a   1.000
_cell.length_b   1.000
_cell.length_c   1.000
_cell.angle_alpha   90.00
_cell.angle_beta   90.00
_cell.angle_gamma   90.00
#
_symmetry.space_group_name_H-M   'P 1'
#
loop_
_entity.id
_entity.type
_entity.pdbx_description
1 polymer ?
#
loop_
_entity_poly.entity_id
_entity_poly.type
_entity_poly.pdbx_seq_one_letter_code
_entity_poly.pdbx_strand_id
1 'polypeptide(L)'
;MMPTWPFPAADTGQLIGYIQVPPQAMTIQVLAPTPESLPARMERETVEIPGYVVTETTTGYLLPERWTLDHLNVGVYQWRRLPPEFRKK
;
A
#
# COMPACT_ATOMS: atom_id res chain seq x y z
N MET A 1 -5.01 27.90 -0.01
CA MET A 1 -4.49 26.92 -1.00
C MET A 1 -5.33 25.66 -0.84
N MET A 2 -6.10 25.29 -1.86
CA MET A 2 -6.87 24.04 -1.84
C MET A 2 -5.92 22.88 -2.16
N PRO A 3 -5.98 21.74 -1.44
CA PRO A 3 -5.22 20.57 -1.85
C PRO A 3 -5.69 20.16 -3.23
N THR A 4 -4.81 20.28 -4.22
CA THR A 4 -5.06 19.84 -5.60
C THR A 4 -5.03 18.33 -5.61
N TRP A 5 -6.13 17.72 -5.21
CA TRP A 5 -6.38 16.33 -5.55
C TRP A 5 -6.37 16.23 -7.08
N PRO A 6 -5.67 15.27 -7.69
CA PRO A 6 -5.73 15.12 -9.15
C PRO A 6 -7.17 14.81 -9.51
N PHE A 7 -7.85 15.76 -10.13
CA PHE A 7 -9.13 15.48 -10.78
C PHE A 7 -8.85 14.37 -11.81
N PRO A 8 -9.65 13.31 -11.83
CA PRO A 8 -9.51 12.29 -12.86
C PRO A 8 -9.51 12.95 -14.24
N ALA A 9 -8.64 12.51 -15.14
CA ALA A 9 -8.69 12.89 -16.54
C ALA A 9 -10.11 12.64 -17.09
N ALA A 10 -10.55 13.40 -18.09
CA ALA A 10 -11.92 13.34 -18.62
C ALA A 10 -12.40 11.92 -19.02
N ASP A 11 -11.48 10.96 -19.18
CA ASP A 11 -11.71 9.56 -19.55
C ASP A 11 -12.00 8.61 -18.36
N THR A 12 -11.99 9.13 -17.13
CA THR A 12 -12.12 8.33 -15.89
C THR A 12 -13.55 8.27 -15.34
N GLY A 13 -14.53 8.76 -16.09
CA GLY A 13 -15.94 8.77 -15.70
C GLY A 13 -16.28 9.76 -14.58
N GLN A 14 -17.50 9.66 -14.04
CA GLN A 14 -17.98 10.51 -12.94
C GLN A 14 -17.73 9.82 -11.59
N LEU A 15 -17.36 10.60 -10.58
CA LEU A 15 -17.28 10.16 -9.18
C LEU A 15 -18.65 9.65 -8.73
N ILE A 16 -18.72 8.40 -8.26
CA ILE A 16 -19.94 7.80 -7.69
C ILE A 16 -19.82 7.50 -6.20
N GLY A 17 -18.60 7.37 -5.67
CA GLY A 17 -18.43 7.10 -4.25
C GLY A 17 -16.97 7.00 -3.79
N TYR A 18 -16.83 6.72 -2.50
CA TYR A 18 -15.55 6.46 -1.85
C TYR A 18 -15.62 5.13 -1.11
N ILE A 19 -14.61 4.29 -1.29
CA ILE A 19 -14.47 3.01 -0.61
C ILE A 19 -13.28 3.12 0.33
N GLN A 20 -13.53 3.02 1.62
CA GLN A 20 -12.47 3.04 2.63
C GLN A 20 -11.85 1.65 2.76
N VAL A 21 -10.57 1.54 2.46
CA VAL A 21 -9.76 0.35 2.72
C VAL A 21 -9.08 0.55 4.07
N PRO A 22 -9.42 -0.25 5.11
CA PRO A 22 -8.83 -0.09 6.43
C PRO A 22 -7.35 -0.48 6.43
N PRO A 23 -6.55 0.03 7.40
CA PRO A 23 -5.19 -0.46 7.63
C PRO A 23 -5.16 -1.97 7.84
N GLN A 24 -4.10 -2.62 7.34
CA GLN A 24 -3.94 -4.06 7.39
C GLN A 24 -2.68 -4.41 8.19
N ALA A 25 -2.85 -5.12 9.31
CA ALA A 25 -1.73 -5.70 10.04
C ALA A 25 -1.26 -6.99 9.35
N MET A 26 0.03 -7.05 9.01
CA MET A 26 0.66 -8.20 8.38
C MET A 26 1.84 -8.68 9.23
N THR A 27 1.86 -9.96 9.56
CA THR A 27 3.01 -10.58 10.24
C THR A 27 4.05 -11.01 9.21
N ILE A 28 5.23 -10.41 9.29
CA ILE A 28 6.40 -10.69 8.46
C ILE A 28 7.48 -11.40 9.27
N GLN A 29 8.40 -12.09 8.60
CA GLN A 29 9.55 -12.73 9.24
C GLN A 29 10.82 -11.99 8.87
N VAL A 30 11.33 -11.12 9.75
CA VAL A 30 12.54 -10.34 9.50
C VAL A 30 13.76 -11.00 10.14
N LEU A 31 14.95 -10.75 9.58
CA LEU A 31 16.18 -11.17 10.22
C LEU A 31 16.45 -10.27 11.43
N ALA A 32 16.46 -10.86 12.63
CA ALA A 32 16.75 -10.13 13.85
C ALA A 32 18.20 -9.63 13.82
N PRO A 33 18.46 -8.35 14.18
CA PRO A 33 19.81 -7.83 14.31
C PRO A 33 20.49 -8.59 15.45
N THR A 34 21.36 -9.52 15.06
CA THR A 34 22.16 -10.33 15.98
C THR A 34 23.59 -9.81 15.93
N PRO A 35 24.29 -9.68 17.07
CA PRO A 35 25.74 -9.50 17.10
C PRO A 35 26.41 -10.55 16.20
N GLU A 36 27.48 -10.19 15.48
CA GLU A 36 28.17 -11.02 14.47
C GLU A 36 28.53 -12.45 14.93
N SER A 37 28.55 -12.70 16.25
CA SER A 37 28.88 -13.99 16.84
C SER A 37 27.67 -14.88 17.18
N LEU A 38 26.44 -14.47 16.88
CA LEU A 38 25.21 -15.25 17.10
C LEU A 38 24.60 -15.75 15.79
N PRO A 39 23.94 -16.92 15.78
CA PRO A 39 23.26 -17.42 14.60
C PRO A 39 22.13 -16.46 14.22
N ALA A 40 22.02 -16.20 12.92
CA ALA A 40 20.98 -15.36 12.33
C ALA A 40 19.59 -15.92 12.72
N ARG A 41 18.79 -15.14 13.44
CA ARG A 41 17.47 -15.54 13.92
C ARG A 41 16.38 -14.83 13.14
N MET A 42 15.39 -15.57 12.65
CA MET A 42 14.17 -14.96 12.10
C MET A 42 13.23 -14.60 13.24
N GLU A 43 12.76 -13.36 13.27
CA GLU A 43 11.78 -12.85 14.21
C GLU A 43 10.49 -12.50 13.47
N ARG A 44 9.35 -12.77 14.11
CA ARG A 44 8.05 -12.37 13.56
C ARG A 44 7.79 -10.94 14.00
N GLU A 45 7.69 -10.05 13.04
CA GLU A 45 7.33 -8.66 13.25
C GLU A 45 5.93 -8.43 12.67
N THR A 46 5.06 -7.76 13.41
CA THR A 46 3.77 -7.32 12.90
C THR A 46 3.91 -5.90 12.40
N VAL A 47 3.77 -5.71 11.09
CA VAL A 47 3.80 -4.40 10.46
C VAL A 47 2.40 -4.00 10.02
N GLU A 48 2.09 -2.71 10.15
CA GLU A 48 0.80 -2.17 9.73
C GLU A 48 0.96 -1.48 8.37
N ILE A 49 0.24 -1.99 7.36
CA ILE A 49 0.10 -1.33 6.06
C ILE A 49 -1.02 -0.29 6.20
N PRO A 50 -0.73 1.01 5.99
CA PRO A 50 -1.72 2.05 6.09
C PRO A 50 -2.92 1.81 5.17
N GLY A 51 -4.12 2.11 5.70
CA GLY A 51 -5.34 2.13 4.90
C GLY A 51 -5.33 3.25 3.87
N TYR A 52 -6.25 3.19 2.92
CA TYR A 52 -6.40 4.20 1.88
C TYR A 52 -7.85 4.31 1.41
N VAL A 53 -8.19 5.40 0.73
CA VAL A 53 -9.55 5.65 0.21
C VAL A 53 -9.54 5.52 -1.30
N VAL A 54 -10.25 4.54 -1.83
CA VAL A 54 -10.45 4.36 -3.27
C VAL A 54 -11.60 5.23 -3.72
N THR A 55 -11.39 5.96 -4.81
CA THR A 55 -12.46 6.71 -5.46
C THR A 55 -13.15 5.81 -6.48
N GLU A 56 -14.42 5.51 -6.25
CA GLU A 56 -15.23 4.76 -7.21
C GLU A 56 -15.82 5.72 -8.24
N THR A 57 -15.68 5.36 -9.50
CA THR A 57 -16.19 6.12 -10.66
C THR A 57 -17.12 5.24 -11.48
N THR A 58 -17.94 5.85 -12.35
CA THR A 58 -18.82 5.10 -13.27
C THR A 58 -18.06 4.13 -14.18
N THR A 59 -16.79 4.42 -14.50
CA THR A 59 -15.98 3.63 -15.42
C THR A 59 -14.98 2.70 -14.74
N GLY A 60 -14.80 2.79 -13.41
CA GLY A 60 -13.79 2.02 -12.69
C GLY A 60 -13.43 2.57 -11.32
N TYR A 61 -12.22 2.25 -10.86
CA TYR A 61 -11.70 2.60 -9.55
C TYR A 61 -10.44 3.44 -9.69
N LEU A 62 -10.42 4.62 -9.09
CA LEU A 62 -9.21 5.43 -8.95
C LEU A 62 -8.58 5.10 -7.59
N LEU A 63 -7.49 4.33 -7.63
CA LEU A 63 -6.69 4.00 -6.48
C LEU A 63 -5.77 5.19 -6.19
N PRO A 64 -5.74 5.68 -4.94
CA PRO A 64 -4.79 6.71 -4.58
C PRO A 64 -3.39 6.11 -4.55
N GLU A 65 -2.44 7.01 -4.38
CA GLU A 65 -1.12 6.63 -3.95
C GLU A 65 -1.19 5.87 -2.62
N ARG A 66 -0.55 4.70 -2.56
CA ARG A 66 -0.68 3.78 -1.43
C ARG A 66 0.64 3.10 -1.10
N TRP A 67 0.80 2.74 0.16
CA TRP A 67 1.90 1.91 0.60
C TRP A 67 1.59 0.44 0.40
N THR A 68 2.59 -0.32 -0.01
CA THR A 68 2.57 -1.77 -0.01
C THR A 68 3.89 -2.29 0.53
N LEU A 69 3.88 -3.53 0.99
CA LEU A 69 5.08 -4.21 1.46
C LEU A 69 5.37 -5.38 0.54
N ASP A 70 6.48 -5.29 -0.19
CA ASP A 70 6.94 -6.37 -1.05
C ASP A 70 7.89 -7.29 -0.29
N HIS A 71 7.70 -8.59 -0.49
CA HIS A 71 8.63 -9.61 -0.02
C HIS A 71 9.64 -9.90 -1.13
N LEU A 72 10.89 -9.46 -0.93
CA LEU A 72 11.93 -9.57 -1.94
C LEU A 72 12.77 -10.84 -1.80
N ASN A 73 13.03 -11.25 -0.56
CA ASN A 73 13.76 -12.46 -0.23
C ASN A 73 13.46 -12.88 1.21
N VAL A 74 13.89 -14.07 1.61
CA VAL A 74 13.74 -14.58 2.98
C VAL A 74 14.32 -13.58 3.98
N GLY A 75 13.49 -13.03 4.87
CA GLY A 75 13.94 -12.04 5.85
C GLY A 75 13.98 -10.60 5.35
N VAL A 76 13.71 -10.36 4.06
CA VAL A 76 13.88 -9.06 3.39
C VAL A 76 12.55 -8.58 2.83
N TYR A 77 12.00 -7.55 3.46
CA TYR A 77 10.81 -6.85 3.03
C TYR A 77 11.15 -5.41 2.67
N GLN A 78 10.49 -4.88 1.65
CA GLN A 78 10.67 -3.49 1.23
C GLN A 78 9.34 -2.77 1.15
N TRP A 79 9.26 -1.61 1.79
CA TRP A 79 8.17 -0.67 1.59
C TRP A 79 8.25 -0.07 0.20
N ARG A 80 7.16 -0.22 -0.56
CA ARG A 80 7.02 0.38 -1.89
C ARG A 80 5.83 1.32 -1.88
N ARG A 81 6.04 2.55 -2.38
CA ARG A 81 4.94 3.46 -2.69
C ARG A 81 4.44 3.19 -4.09
N LEU A 82 3.19 2.78 -4.23
CA LEU A 82 2.53 2.65 -5.52
C LEU A 82 1.94 4.00 -5.90
N PRO A 83 2.19 4.50 -7.13
CA PRO A 83 1.58 5.73 -7.59
C PRO A 83 0.06 5.57 -7.73
N PRO A 84 -0.68 6.68 -7.81
CA PRO A 84 -2.09 6.65 -8.16
C PRO A 84 -2.31 5.89 -9.46
N GLU A 85 -3.35 5.06 -9.50
CA GLU A 85 -3.64 4.20 -10.63
C GLU A 85 -5.15 4.17 -10.87
N PHE A 86 -5.54 4.28 -12.14
CA PHE A 86 -6.93 4.02 -12.53
C PHE A 86 -7.09 2.58 -13.02
N ARG A 87 -7.99 1.85 -12.38
CA ARG A 87 -8.35 0.49 -12.74
C ARG A 87 -9.75 0.46 -13.32
N LYS A 88 -9.84 0.18 -14.62
CA LYS A 88 -11.12 0.01 -15.31
C LYS A 88 -11.87 -1.20 -14.76
N LYS A 89 -13.20 -1.09 -14.68
CA LYS A 89 -14.10 -2.17 -14.27
C LYS A 89 -14.33 -3.19 -15.38
#